data_AF-A0A9P7P2B5-F1
#
_entry.id   AF-A0A9P7P2B5-F1
#
_cell.length_a   1.000
_cell.length_b   1.000
_cell.length_c   1.000
_cell.angle_alpha   90.00
_cell.angle_beta   90.00
_cell.angle_gamma   90.00
#
_symmetry.space_group_name_H-M   'P 1'
#
loop_
_entity.id
_entity.type
_entity.pdbx_description
1 polymer ?
#
loop_
_entity_poly.entity_id
_entity_poly.type
_entity_poly.pdbx_seq_one_letter_code
_entity_poly.pdbx_strand_id
1 'polypeptide(L)'
;MTERHKESPLPTPSPFLGSLYFPSDLVTQIQKVDPKAMLFGATAAPPPSPPLPTSEQARLRDVLDAKVRGKKVLVCSGGDDKLVPYARSAPLLAVLKDAVRPGGWYEDGGFVLEDRVYEGIGHKFSEDMVRDSVKFLVRIVSEGPRDRGS
;
A
#
# COMPACT_ATOMS: atom_id res chain seq x y z
N MET A 1 7.39 -6.65 -21.01
CA MET A 1 5.91 -6.64 -21.08
C MET A 1 5.56 -7.15 -22.47
N THR A 2 4.91 -8.31 -22.61
CA THR A 2 4.64 -8.89 -23.93
C THR A 2 3.52 -8.09 -24.60
N GLU A 3 3.69 -7.73 -25.87
CA GLU A 3 2.72 -7.00 -26.71
C GLU A 3 1.49 -7.85 -27.08
N ARG A 4 1.13 -8.85 -26.26
CA ARG A 4 0.06 -9.81 -26.52
C ARG A 4 -1.31 -9.14 -26.67
N HIS A 5 -1.48 -7.94 -26.11
CA HIS A 5 -2.71 -7.15 -26.26
C HIS A 5 -2.98 -6.75 -27.73
N LYS A 6 -1.95 -6.67 -28.59
CA LYS A 6 -2.09 -6.34 -30.02
C LYS A 6 -2.67 -7.50 -30.85
N GLU A 7 -2.57 -8.72 -30.34
CA GLU A 7 -3.12 -9.93 -30.99
C GLU A 7 -4.56 -10.21 -30.57
N SER A 8 -5.09 -9.43 -29.61
CA SER A 8 -6.47 -9.58 -29.14
C SER A 8 -7.46 -9.07 -30.20
N PRO A 9 -8.49 -9.85 -30.56
CA PRO A 9 -9.56 -9.37 -31.43
C PRO A 9 -10.51 -8.39 -30.70
N LEU A 10 -10.37 -8.24 -29.38
CA LEU A 10 -11.17 -7.29 -28.60
C LEU A 10 -10.66 -5.86 -28.81
N PRO A 11 -11.56 -4.86 -28.97
CA PRO A 11 -11.17 -3.46 -29.01
C PRO A 11 -10.39 -3.06 -27.75
N THR A 12 -9.39 -2.20 -27.90
CA THR A 12 -8.59 -1.61 -26.83
C THR A 12 -9.16 -0.22 -26.46
N PRO A 13 -10.15 -0.13 -25.56
CA PRO A 13 -10.75 1.15 -25.23
C PRO A 13 -9.74 2.09 -24.57
N SER A 14 -9.86 3.38 -24.88
CA SER A 14 -9.13 4.47 -24.24
C SER A 14 -10.13 5.52 -23.73
N PRO A 15 -10.21 5.77 -22.41
CA PRO A 15 -9.44 5.12 -21.35
C PRO A 15 -9.87 3.66 -21.09
N PHE A 16 -8.93 2.83 -20.63
CA PHE A 16 -9.26 1.45 -20.22
C PHE A 16 -10.12 1.42 -18.95
N LEU A 17 -9.76 2.21 -17.94
CA LEU A 17 -10.53 2.33 -16.70
C LEU A 17 -11.82 3.12 -16.98
N GLY A 18 -12.96 2.59 -16.55
CA GLY A 18 -14.28 3.09 -16.90
C GLY A 18 -14.84 2.58 -18.23
N SER A 19 -14.10 1.72 -18.93
CA SER A 19 -14.55 1.12 -20.19
C SER A 19 -15.51 -0.05 -19.97
N LEU A 20 -16.08 -0.59 -21.06
CA LEU A 20 -16.87 -1.82 -21.04
C LEU A 20 -16.13 -3.00 -20.39
N TYR A 21 -14.80 -3.09 -20.57
CA TYR A 21 -13.99 -4.18 -20.01
C TYR A 21 -13.50 -3.90 -18.58
N PHE A 22 -13.60 -2.65 -18.13
CA PHE A 22 -13.26 -2.26 -16.77
C PHE A 22 -14.23 -1.17 -16.27
N PRO A 23 -15.49 -1.54 -15.96
CA PRO A 23 -16.58 -0.58 -15.76
C PRO A 23 -16.35 0.37 -14.58
N SER A 24 -16.98 1.54 -14.63
CA SER A 24 -16.90 2.57 -13.59
C SER A 24 -17.32 2.07 -12.19
N ASP A 25 -18.27 1.14 -12.14
CA ASP A 25 -18.69 0.52 -10.88
C ASP A 25 -17.56 -0.31 -10.27
N LEU A 26 -16.81 -1.06 -11.09
CA LEU A 26 -15.64 -1.81 -10.64
C LEU A 26 -14.54 -0.86 -10.16
N VAL A 27 -14.28 0.23 -10.90
CA VAL A 27 -13.34 1.28 -10.48
C VAL A 27 -13.72 1.84 -9.11
N THR A 28 -15.02 2.11 -8.91
CA THR A 28 -15.56 2.62 -7.64
C THR A 28 -15.40 1.62 -6.51
N GLN A 29 -15.55 0.31 -6.76
CA GLN A 29 -15.29 -0.71 -5.74
C GLN A 29 -13.80 -0.81 -5.41
N ILE A 30 -12.92 -0.74 -6.41
CA ILE A 30 -11.46 -0.76 -6.18
C ILE A 30 -11.03 0.41 -5.31
N GLN A 31 -11.56 1.61 -5.54
CA GLN A 31 -11.28 2.79 -4.70
C GLN A 31 -11.70 2.62 -3.24
N LYS A 32 -12.55 1.64 -2.91
CA LYS A 32 -12.98 1.34 -1.53
C LYS A 32 -12.16 0.26 -0.85
N VAL A 33 -11.27 -0.45 -1.55
CA VAL A 33 -10.53 -1.60 -0.99
C VAL A 33 -9.04 -1.56 -1.28
N ASP A 34 -8.61 -1.05 -2.44
CA ASP A 34 -7.21 -0.95 -2.81
C ASP A 34 -6.58 0.29 -2.14
N PRO A 35 -5.53 0.12 -1.32
CA PRO A 35 -4.90 1.24 -0.60
C PRO A 35 -4.37 2.34 -1.53
N LYS A 36 -3.80 1.97 -2.69
CA LYS A 36 -3.30 2.96 -3.65
C LYS A 36 -4.46 3.77 -4.23
N ALA A 37 -5.56 3.12 -4.59
CA ALA A 37 -6.73 3.76 -5.15
C ALA A 37 -7.51 4.60 -4.11
N MET A 38 -7.55 4.16 -2.85
CA MET A 38 -8.11 4.96 -1.75
C MET A 38 -7.35 6.27 -1.57
N LEU A 39 -6.01 6.22 -1.59
CA LEU A 39 -5.19 7.38 -1.30
C LEU A 39 -5.01 8.29 -2.51
N PHE A 40 -4.80 7.74 -3.71
CA PHE A 40 -4.40 8.50 -4.91
C PHE A 40 -5.33 8.31 -6.12
N GLY A 41 -6.47 7.65 -5.93
CA GLY A 41 -7.41 7.34 -6.99
C GLY A 41 -7.00 6.14 -7.85
N ALA A 42 -8.00 5.56 -8.53
CA ALA A 42 -7.82 4.46 -9.45
C ALA A 42 -7.26 4.97 -10.80
N THR A 43 -5.98 5.28 -10.79
CA THR A 43 -5.21 5.76 -11.96
C THR A 43 -4.04 4.81 -12.24
N ALA A 44 -3.53 4.81 -13.47
CA ALA A 44 -2.32 4.08 -13.82
C ALA A 44 -1.04 4.74 -13.27
N ALA A 45 -1.12 6.00 -12.83
CA ALA A 45 0.02 6.72 -12.26
C ALA A 45 0.43 6.11 -10.91
N PRO A 46 1.73 5.94 -10.66
CA PRO A 46 2.21 5.54 -9.34
C PRO A 46 1.92 6.65 -8.31
N PRO A 47 1.87 6.31 -7.01
CA PRO A 47 1.91 7.30 -5.94
C PRO A 47 3.05 8.32 -6.14
N PRO A 48 2.82 9.61 -5.83
CA PRO A 48 3.87 10.62 -5.86
C PRO A 48 4.99 10.28 -4.87
N SER A 49 6.22 10.64 -5.23
CA SER A 49 7.36 10.50 -4.32
C SER A 49 7.25 11.51 -3.18
N PRO A 50 7.54 11.12 -1.93
CA PRO A 50 7.62 12.07 -0.82
C PRO A 50 8.82 13.02 -0.96
N PRO A 51 8.80 14.21 -0.34
CA PRO A 51 7.72 14.70 0.52
C PRO A 51 6.52 15.19 -0.28
N LEU A 52 5.30 14.94 0.22
CA LEU A 52 4.08 15.44 -0.40
C LEU A 52 3.82 16.91 -0.06
N PRO A 53 3.12 17.67 -0.91
CA PRO A 53 2.65 19.01 -0.55
C PRO A 53 1.78 18.99 0.72
N THR A 54 1.85 20.02 1.56
CA THR A 54 1.09 20.09 2.82
C THR A 54 -0.42 19.95 2.62
N SER A 55 -0.96 20.49 1.52
CA SER A 55 -2.39 20.31 1.16
C SER A 55 -2.76 18.85 0.93
N GLU A 56 -1.86 18.09 0.30
CA GLU A 56 -2.07 16.66 0.04
C GLU A 56 -1.87 15.83 1.32
N GLN A 57 -0.90 16.18 2.16
CA GLN A 57 -0.73 15.58 3.49
C GLN A 57 -2.00 15.75 4.34
N ALA A 58 -2.56 16.97 4.38
CA ALA A 58 -3.81 17.26 5.10
C ALA A 58 -4.98 16.45 4.55
N ARG A 59 -5.13 16.33 3.22
CA ARG A 59 -6.18 15.51 2.60
C ARG A 59 -6.05 14.02 2.93
N LEU A 60 -4.83 13.49 2.89
CA LEU A 60 -4.57 12.07 3.19
C LEU A 60 -4.74 11.75 4.66
N ARG A 61 -4.49 12.72 5.56
CA ARG A 61 -4.64 12.56 7.00
C ARG A 61 -6.03 12.08 7.40
N ASP A 62 -7.09 12.67 6.85
CA ASP A 62 -8.47 12.22 7.12
C ASP A 62 -8.70 10.74 6.76
N VAL A 63 -8.08 10.28 5.67
CA VAL A 63 -8.16 8.88 5.24
C VAL A 63 -7.37 7.99 6.20
N LEU A 64 -6.17 8.41 6.61
CA LEU A 64 -5.36 7.65 7.56
C LEU A 64 -6.01 7.58 8.95
N ASP A 65 -6.69 8.63 9.38
CA ASP A 65 -7.45 8.68 10.62
C ASP A 65 -8.57 7.63 10.61
N ALA A 66 -9.37 7.62 9.55
CA ALA A 66 -10.47 6.69 9.41
C ALA A 66 -10.02 5.23 9.26
N LYS A 67 -8.86 4.98 8.64
CA LYS A 67 -8.44 3.64 8.23
C LYS A 67 -7.39 3.01 9.12
N VAL A 68 -6.36 3.75 9.54
CA VAL A 68 -5.15 3.17 10.12
C VAL A 68 -4.69 3.79 11.44
N ARG A 69 -5.39 4.79 11.99
CA ARG A 69 -5.08 5.34 13.33
C ARG A 69 -4.85 4.25 14.39
N GLY A 70 -3.72 4.35 15.07
CA GLY A 70 -3.24 3.41 16.09
C GLY A 70 -2.94 1.99 15.59
N LYS A 71 -3.10 1.68 14.29
CA LYS A 71 -2.81 0.34 13.77
C LYS A 71 -1.29 0.14 13.70
N LYS A 72 -0.89 -1.12 13.76
CA LYS A 72 0.51 -1.52 13.60
C LYS A 72 0.55 -2.57 12.51
N VAL A 73 1.34 -2.32 11.47
CA VAL A 73 1.40 -3.15 10.26
C VAL A 73 2.84 -3.56 10.01
N LEU A 74 3.03 -4.86 9.81
CA LEU A 74 4.25 -5.43 9.25
C LEU A 74 3.97 -5.84 7.80
N VAL A 75 4.80 -5.36 6.88
CA VAL A 75 4.82 -5.76 5.48
C VAL A 75 6.06 -6.62 5.25
N CYS A 76 5.83 -7.85 4.77
CA CYS A 76 6.89 -8.76 4.40
C CYS A 76 6.85 -8.99 2.89
N SER A 77 7.95 -8.69 2.20
CA SER A 77 8.04 -8.84 0.74
C SER A 77 9.25 -9.71 0.37
N GLY A 78 9.06 -10.66 -0.55
CA GLY A 78 10.19 -11.35 -1.17
C GLY A 78 10.92 -10.42 -2.15
N GLY A 79 12.25 -10.30 -2.02
CA GLY A 79 13.06 -9.45 -2.90
C GLY A 79 13.05 -9.93 -4.36
N ASP A 80 12.93 -11.24 -4.55
CA ASP A 80 12.94 -11.91 -5.86
C ASP A 80 11.53 -12.33 -6.31
N ASP A 81 10.47 -11.82 -5.66
CA ASP A 81 9.09 -12.14 -6.02
C ASP A 81 8.76 -11.58 -7.42
N LYS A 82 8.55 -12.49 -8.38
CA LYS A 82 8.17 -12.15 -9.76
C LYS A 82 6.66 -12.04 -9.97
N LEU A 83 5.85 -12.59 -9.05
CA LEU A 83 4.39 -12.55 -9.12
C LEU A 83 3.84 -11.27 -8.50
N VAL A 84 4.40 -10.86 -7.37
CA VAL A 84 4.07 -9.60 -6.69
C VAL A 84 5.35 -8.85 -6.37
N PRO A 85 5.99 -8.20 -7.37
CA PRO A 85 7.26 -7.53 -7.15
C PRO A 85 7.14 -6.40 -6.14
N TYR A 86 8.05 -6.34 -5.16
CA TYR A 86 8.08 -5.28 -4.14
C TYR A 86 8.08 -3.87 -4.75
N ALA A 87 8.71 -3.70 -5.92
CA ALA A 87 8.71 -2.45 -6.68
C ALA A 87 7.32 -1.91 -7.00
N ARG A 88 6.26 -2.74 -7.00
CA ARG A 88 4.87 -2.30 -7.17
C ARG A 88 4.30 -1.63 -5.93
N SER A 89 4.71 -2.07 -4.75
CA SER A 89 4.26 -1.53 -3.46
C SER A 89 5.15 -0.39 -2.95
N ALA A 90 6.42 -0.38 -3.35
CA ALA A 90 7.44 0.55 -2.85
C ALA A 90 7.03 2.04 -2.91
N PRO A 91 6.41 2.57 -3.99
CA PRO A 91 6.01 3.99 -4.02
C PRO A 91 4.97 4.34 -2.96
N LEU A 92 3.98 3.47 -2.72
CA LEU A 92 2.98 3.69 -1.69
C LEU A 92 3.62 3.60 -0.30
N LEU A 93 4.46 2.59 -0.07
CA LEU A 93 5.17 2.41 1.20
C LEU A 93 6.11 3.58 1.48
N ALA A 94 6.72 4.19 0.47
CA ALA A 94 7.54 5.39 0.64
C ALA A 94 6.73 6.57 1.21
N VAL A 95 5.52 6.82 0.70
CA VAL A 95 4.64 7.86 1.26
C VAL A 95 4.25 7.53 2.70
N LEU A 96 3.85 6.30 2.99
CA LEU A 96 3.44 5.92 4.33
C LEU A 96 4.60 5.98 5.34
N LYS A 97 5.82 5.60 4.92
CA LYS A 97 7.05 5.74 5.71
C LYS A 97 7.40 7.21 5.97
N ASP A 98 7.26 8.08 4.97
CA ASP A 98 7.43 9.54 5.12
C ASP A 98 6.41 10.14 6.11
N ALA A 99 5.19 9.59 6.14
CA ALA A 99 4.15 10.02 7.07
C ALA A 99 4.45 9.68 8.53
N VAL A 100 4.97 8.47 8.80
CA VAL A 100 5.13 7.93 10.17
C VAL A 100 6.55 7.98 10.72
N ARG A 101 7.53 8.47 9.96
CA ARG A 101 8.90 8.69 10.48
C ARG A 101 8.88 9.70 11.64
N PRO A 102 9.93 9.76 12.48
CA PRO A 102 10.06 10.82 13.48
C PRO A 102 9.98 12.22 12.83
N GLY A 103 9.10 13.08 13.35
CA GLY A 103 8.78 14.39 12.78
C GLY A 103 7.94 14.33 11.48
N GLY A 104 7.37 13.18 11.15
CA GLY A 104 6.50 12.98 9.99
C GLY A 104 5.12 13.61 10.20
N TRP A 105 4.41 13.89 9.09
CA TRP A 105 3.14 14.60 9.10
C TRP A 105 1.95 13.81 9.67
N TYR A 106 2.19 12.54 10.02
CA TYR A 106 1.21 11.65 10.65
C TYR A 106 1.80 10.84 11.81
N GLU A 107 2.91 11.29 12.41
CA GLU A 107 3.53 10.65 13.58
C GLU A 107 2.55 10.50 14.75
N ASP A 108 1.74 11.54 15.00
CA ASP A 108 0.75 11.59 16.06
C ASP A 108 -0.48 10.69 15.81
N GLY A 109 -0.60 10.12 14.61
CA GLY A 109 -1.63 9.13 14.27
C GLY A 109 -1.43 7.77 14.95
N GLY A 110 -0.27 7.55 15.57
CA GLY A 110 0.08 6.28 16.23
C GLY A 110 0.11 5.08 15.28
N PHE A 111 0.15 5.33 13.97
CA PHE A 111 0.24 4.30 12.95
C PHE A 111 1.69 3.82 12.84
N VAL A 112 1.93 2.53 13.09
CA VAL A 112 3.25 1.92 12.95
C VAL A 112 3.30 1.13 11.65
N LEU A 113 4.31 1.40 10.83
CA LEU A 113 4.60 0.67 9.60
C LEU A 113 6.03 0.12 9.63
N GLU A 114 6.14 -1.20 9.69
CA GLU A 114 7.38 -1.92 9.43
C GLU A 114 7.32 -2.57 8.06
N ASP A 115 8.36 -2.37 7.26
CA ASP A 115 8.42 -2.91 5.90
C ASP A 115 9.77 -3.59 5.70
N ARG A 116 9.71 -4.90 5.45
CA ARG A 116 10.87 -5.79 5.37
C ARG A 116 10.89 -6.48 4.01
N VAL A 117 12.02 -6.36 3.33
CA VAL A 117 12.32 -7.06 2.09
C VAL A 117 13.31 -8.17 2.38
N TYR A 118 13.00 -9.39 1.94
CA TYR A 118 13.80 -10.58 2.18
C TYR A 118 14.48 -10.99 0.87
N GLU A 119 15.77 -10.67 0.76
CA GLU A 119 16.59 -10.92 -0.43
C GLU A 119 16.62 -12.41 -0.81
N GLY A 120 16.60 -12.73 -2.11
CA GLY A 120 16.62 -14.11 -2.60
C GLY A 120 15.30 -14.88 -2.43
N ILE A 121 14.27 -14.26 -1.84
CA ILE A 121 12.97 -14.88 -1.60
C ILE A 121 12.01 -14.51 -2.73
N GLY A 122 11.52 -15.52 -3.46
CA GLY A 122 10.45 -15.39 -4.45
C GLY A 122 9.04 -15.31 -3.83
N HIS A 123 8.03 -15.80 -4.55
CA HIS A 123 6.64 -15.81 -4.05
C HIS A 123 6.39 -16.93 -3.02
N LYS A 124 6.97 -16.79 -1.83
CA LYS A 124 6.82 -17.72 -0.71
C LYS A 124 6.98 -17.00 0.62
N PHE A 125 6.40 -17.57 1.68
CA PHE A 125 6.60 -17.11 3.06
C PHE A 125 7.79 -17.86 3.68
N SER A 126 8.92 -17.19 3.85
CA SER A 126 10.18 -17.81 4.33
C SER A 126 10.22 -18.00 5.86
N GLU A 127 11.19 -18.77 6.35
CA GLU A 127 11.41 -18.93 7.80
C GLU A 127 11.69 -17.59 8.49
N ASP A 128 12.49 -16.72 7.86
CA ASP A 128 12.78 -15.38 8.41
C ASP A 128 11.51 -14.52 8.50
N MET A 129 10.64 -14.58 7.49
CA MET A 129 9.35 -13.90 7.53
C MET A 129 8.46 -14.43 8.67
N VAL A 130 8.44 -15.75 8.90
CA VAL A 130 7.72 -16.36 10.04
C VAL A 130 8.27 -15.82 11.36
N ARG A 131 9.59 -15.86 11.53
CA ARG A 131 10.28 -15.43 12.74
C ARG A 131 9.99 -13.96 13.06
N ASP A 132 10.05 -13.10 12.04
CA ASP A 132 9.78 -11.68 12.19
C ASP A 132 8.31 -11.37 12.46
N SER A 133 7.40 -12.09 11.81
CA SER A 133 5.96 -11.95 12.03
C SER A 133 5.58 -12.33 13.47
N VAL A 134 6.14 -13.42 13.99
CA VAL A 134 5.91 -13.83 15.39
C VAL A 134 6.48 -12.80 16.36
N LYS A 135 7.71 -12.34 16.15
CA LYS A 135 8.32 -11.28 16.98
C LYS A 135 7.48 -10.00 16.97
N PHE A 136 7.04 -9.57 15.79
CA PHE A 136 6.18 -8.41 15.63
C PHE A 136 4.88 -8.58 16.41
N LEU A 137 4.19 -9.71 16.22
CA LEU A 137 2.92 -9.98 16.90
C LEU A 137 3.07 -9.99 18.42
N VAL A 138 4.06 -10.72 18.96
CA VAL A 138 4.31 -10.80 20.41
C VAL A 138 4.58 -9.42 20.99
N ARG A 139 5.42 -8.61 20.32
CA ARG A 139 5.72 -7.25 20.74
C ARG A 139 4.47 -6.36 20.73
N ILE A 140 3.73 -6.33 19.62
CA ILE A 140 2.53 -5.50 19.49
C ILE A 140 1.45 -5.88 20.51
N VAL A 141 1.24 -7.17 20.76
CA VAL A 141 0.27 -7.66 21.76
C VAL A 141 0.69 -7.25 23.17
N SER A 142 2.00 -7.31 23.47
CA SER A 142 2.54 -6.91 24.77
C SER A 142 2.41 -5.40 25.02
N GLU A 143 2.42 -4.58 23.97
CA GLU A 143 2.18 -3.13 24.04
C GLU A 143 0.71 -2.78 24.34
N GLY A 144 -0.21 -3.75 24.28
CA GLY A 144 -1.63 -3.56 24.57
C GLY A 144 -2.48 -3.12 23.38
N PRO A 145 -3.80 -2.92 23.59
CA PRO A 145 -4.72 -2.55 22.54
C PRO A 145 -4.35 -1.20 21.92
N ARG A 146 -4.65 -1.03 20.62
CA ARG A 146 -4.45 0.25 19.96
C ARG A 146 -5.30 1.35 20.58
N ASP A 147 -4.71 2.53 20.69
CA ASP A 147 -5.48 3.76 20.89
C ASP A 147 -6.25 4.09 19.60
N ARG A 148 -7.54 4.41 19.74
CA ARG A 148 -8.39 4.77 18.61
C ARG A 148 -8.52 6.28 18.43
N GLY A 149 -7.96 7.09 19.35
CA GLY A 149 -8.35 8.48 19.50
C GLY A 149 -9.76 8.55 20.09
N SER A 150 -9.93 9.33 21.16
CA SER A 150 -11.25 9.69 21.70
C SER A 150 -12.01 10.62 20.76
#